data_AF-A0A1H8A8T4-F1
#
_entry.id   AF-A0A1H8A8T4-F1
#
_cell.length_a   1.000
_cell.length_b   1.000
_cell.length_c   1.000
_cell.angle_alpha   90.00
_cell.angle_beta   90.00
_cell.angle_gamma   90.00
#
_symmetry.space_group_name_H-M   'P 1'
#
loop_
_entity.id
_entity.type
_entity.pdbx_description
1 polymer ?
#
loop_
_entity_poly.entity_id
_entity_poly.type
_entity_poly.pdbx_seq_one_letter_code
_entity_poly.pdbx_strand_id
1 'polypeptide(L)'
;MTVRIVLAGTAGGVGTTTLTALLFDRVSTSGGVATLADHTSGDLGARLARGDGSALVDPTVLLHDLGAHAEGEGLDLLESPSGLGIVVTANTPIGLAAAHRVLQAVRARYSEAGLARTTVVAISNGRRPGTAGLLDALWSEFGREILVVLGHDPALAGGGPIAAHRLDWRTVTVRDQIVRRLRTLPGGL
;
A
#
# COMPACT_ATOMS: atom_id res chain seq x y z
N MET A 1 -18.25 -4.70 11.40
CA MET A 1 -18.03 -3.75 10.29
C MET A 1 -16.70 -4.13 9.66
N THR A 2 -16.64 -4.26 8.34
CA THR A 2 -15.42 -4.70 7.63
C THR A 2 -14.63 -3.49 7.14
N VAL A 3 -13.37 -3.40 7.54
CA VAL A 3 -12.40 -2.41 7.05
C VAL A 3 -11.86 -2.89 5.71
N ARG A 4 -11.88 -2.02 4.70
CA ARG A 4 -11.36 -2.33 3.36
C ARG A 4 -10.09 -1.53 3.11
N ILE A 5 -8.98 -2.23 2.88
CA ILE A 5 -7.70 -1.64 2.54
C ILE A 5 -7.44 -1.91 1.06
N VAL A 6 -7.31 -0.85 0.28
CA VAL A 6 -7.16 -0.94 -1.18
C VAL A 6 -5.76 -0.51 -1.56
N LEU A 7 -5.01 -1.41 -2.20
CA LEU A 7 -3.69 -1.12 -2.72
C LEU A 7 -3.77 -0.97 -4.24
N ALA A 8 -3.36 0.18 -4.74
CA ALA A 8 -3.37 0.47 -6.17
C ALA A 8 -2.09 1.19 -6.58
N GLY A 9 -1.44 0.66 -7.60
CA GLY A 9 -0.21 1.17 -8.19
C GLY A 9 -0.47 2.24 -9.24
N THR A 10 0.41 3.24 -9.29
CA THR A 10 0.40 4.26 -10.35
C THR A 10 0.88 3.74 -11.72
N ALA A 11 1.56 2.59 -11.74
CA ALA A 11 2.05 1.93 -12.94
C ALA A 11 2.33 0.44 -12.67
N GLY A 12 2.58 -0.33 -13.74
CA GLY A 12 3.06 -1.71 -13.63
C GLY A 12 4.45 -1.78 -12.99
N GLY A 13 4.70 -2.82 -12.19
CA GLY A 13 6.01 -3.08 -11.60
C GLY A 13 6.43 -2.15 -10.46
N VAL A 14 5.54 -1.28 -9.96
CA VAL A 14 5.84 -0.39 -8.81
C VAL A 14 5.89 -1.11 -7.46
N GLY A 15 5.50 -2.39 -7.41
CA GLY A 15 5.54 -3.21 -6.21
C GLY A 15 4.24 -3.30 -5.42
N THR A 16 3.08 -3.01 -6.04
CA THR A 16 1.75 -3.11 -5.39
C THR A 16 1.53 -4.48 -4.76
N THR A 17 1.66 -5.55 -5.53
CA THR A 17 1.48 -6.94 -5.07
C THR A 17 2.46 -7.32 -3.96
N THR A 18 3.72 -6.91 -4.07
CA THR A 18 4.72 -7.14 -3.02
C THR A 18 4.33 -6.44 -1.72
N LEU A 19 3.87 -5.18 -1.80
CA LEU A 19 3.41 -4.44 -0.64
C LEU A 19 2.13 -5.05 -0.05
N THR A 20 1.19 -5.49 -0.89
CA THR A 20 -0.03 -6.17 -0.45
C THR A 20 0.32 -7.41 0.36
N ALA A 21 1.18 -8.28 -0.16
CA ALA A 21 1.62 -9.48 0.55
C ALA A 21 2.33 -9.15 1.88
N LEU A 22 3.16 -8.10 1.90
CA LEU A 22 3.86 -7.65 3.10
C LEU A 22 2.90 -7.12 4.19
N LEU A 23 1.86 -6.36 3.79
CA LEU A 23 0.85 -5.86 4.73
C LEU A 23 -0.08 -6.99 5.19
N PHE A 24 -0.48 -7.88 4.28
CA PHE A 24 -1.30 -9.04 4.59
C PHE A 24 -0.69 -9.90 5.70
N ASP A 25 0.59 -10.26 5.59
CA ASP A 25 1.28 -11.05 6.62
C ASP A 25 1.28 -10.34 7.98
N ARG A 26 1.35 -9.00 7.97
CA ARG A 26 1.44 -8.17 9.16
C ARG A 26 0.11 -7.91 9.86
N VAL A 27 -0.97 -7.71 9.11
CA VAL A 27 -2.31 -7.50 9.67
C VAL A 27 -2.94 -8.82 10.08
N SER A 28 -2.55 -9.92 9.45
CA SER A 28 -2.93 -11.27 9.86
C SER A 28 -2.26 -11.63 11.19
N THR A 29 -3.05 -12.14 12.12
CA THR A 29 -2.60 -12.48 13.48
C THR A 29 -2.85 -13.96 13.78
N SER A 30 -2.43 -14.43 14.96
CA SER A 30 -2.77 -15.76 15.45
C SER A 30 -4.29 -15.96 15.66
N GLY A 31 -5.06 -14.87 15.76
CA GLY A 31 -6.52 -14.91 15.92
C GLY A 31 -7.29 -15.02 14.60
N GLY A 32 -6.63 -14.89 13.45
CA GLY A 32 -7.26 -14.94 12.14
C GLY A 32 -6.44 -14.24 11.06
N VAL A 33 -6.64 -14.69 9.82
CA VAL A 33 -5.99 -14.14 8.63
C VAL A 33 -6.95 -13.24 7.89
N ALA A 34 -6.50 -12.05 7.48
CA ALA A 34 -7.35 -11.12 6.73
C ALA A 34 -7.86 -11.75 5.44
N THR A 35 -8.97 -11.25 4.89
CA THR A 35 -9.41 -11.66 3.56
C THR A 35 -8.58 -10.92 2.49
N LEU A 36 -8.26 -11.60 1.40
CA LEU A 36 -7.47 -11.05 0.30
C LEU A 36 -8.23 -11.18 -1.02
N ALA A 37 -8.37 -10.07 -1.75
CA ALA A 37 -8.93 -10.02 -3.09
C ALA A 37 -7.82 -9.65 -4.07
N ASP A 38 -7.39 -10.62 -4.87
CA ASP A 38 -6.38 -10.43 -5.91
C ASP A 38 -7.05 -10.08 -7.25
N HIS A 39 -6.81 -8.88 -7.76
CA HIS A 39 -7.26 -8.44 -9.09
C HIS A 39 -6.11 -8.49 -10.11
N THR A 40 -4.96 -9.05 -9.74
CA THR A 40 -3.71 -9.14 -10.50
C THR A 40 -3.42 -10.56 -10.99
N SER A 41 -4.37 -11.17 -11.70
CA SER A 41 -4.19 -12.45 -12.42
C SER A 41 -3.55 -13.63 -11.65
N GLY A 42 -3.49 -13.60 -10.31
CA GLY A 42 -2.96 -14.68 -9.47
C GLY A 42 -1.52 -14.50 -8.96
N ASP A 43 -0.84 -13.38 -9.24
CA ASP A 43 0.56 -13.17 -8.83
C ASP A 43 0.72 -13.01 -7.31
N LEU A 44 -0.35 -12.63 -6.62
CA LEU A 44 -0.33 -12.36 -5.19
C LEU A 44 -0.17 -13.63 -4.36
N GLY A 45 -0.82 -14.73 -4.75
CA GLY A 45 -0.74 -16.00 -4.04
C GLY A 45 0.70 -16.52 -3.93
N ALA A 46 1.50 -16.34 -4.99
CA ALA A 46 2.90 -16.74 -5.02
C ALA A 46 3.80 -15.94 -4.06
N ARG A 47 3.35 -14.78 -3.57
CA ARG A 47 4.10 -13.90 -2.66
C ARG A 47 3.81 -14.13 -1.18
N LEU A 48 2.72 -14.81 -0.84
CA LEU A 48 2.29 -14.99 0.54
C LEU A 48 3.25 -15.89 1.31
N ALA A 49 3.84 -15.37 2.40
CA ALA A 49 4.77 -16.11 3.24
C ALA A 49 4.15 -17.37 3.89
N ARG A 50 2.84 -17.32 4.18
CA ARG A 50 2.08 -18.40 4.85
C ARG A 50 1.19 -19.22 3.91
N GLY A 51 1.16 -18.92 2.61
CA GLY A 51 0.21 -19.51 1.67
C GLY A 51 -1.26 -19.16 1.97
N ASP A 52 -2.19 -19.98 1.46
CA ASP A 52 -3.66 -19.88 1.61
C ASP A 52 -4.24 -20.77 2.73
N GLY A 53 -3.41 -21.57 3.41
CA GLY A 53 -3.83 -22.62 4.34
C GLY A 53 -4.27 -22.19 5.74
N SER A 54 -4.88 -21.02 5.93
CA SER A 54 -5.39 -20.61 7.25
C SER A 54 -6.72 -21.27 7.59
N ALA A 55 -6.83 -21.87 8.78
CA ALA A 55 -8.08 -22.43 9.29
C ALA A 55 -9.09 -21.35 9.76
N LEU A 56 -8.62 -20.12 10.01
CA LEU A 56 -9.43 -19.02 10.53
C LEU A 56 -9.23 -17.78 9.67
N VAL A 57 -10.34 -17.32 9.06
CA VAL A 57 -10.42 -16.07 8.30
C VAL A 57 -11.03 -15.01 9.20
N ASP A 58 -10.38 -13.84 9.28
CA ASP A 58 -10.90 -12.65 9.91
C ASP A 58 -11.74 -11.85 8.90
N PRO A 59 -13.09 -11.84 9.02
CA PRO A 59 -13.96 -11.15 8.08
C PRO A 59 -14.00 -9.62 8.31
N THR A 60 -13.31 -9.12 9.34
CA THR A 60 -13.30 -7.70 9.68
C THR A 60 -12.27 -6.91 8.87
N VAL A 61 -11.33 -7.59 8.22
CA VAL A 61 -10.26 -6.97 7.42
C VAL A 61 -10.22 -7.57 6.02
N LEU A 62 -10.37 -6.73 5.00
CA LEU A 62 -10.27 -7.12 3.59
C LEU A 62 -9.22 -6.27 2.88
N LEU A 63 -8.24 -6.92 2.26
CA LEU A 63 -7.21 -6.27 1.43
C LEU A 63 -7.52 -6.51 -0.05
N HIS A 64 -7.50 -5.44 -0.85
CA HIS A 64 -7.59 -5.50 -2.31
C HIS A 64 -6.23 -5.20 -2.93
N ASP A 65 -5.71 -6.11 -3.75
CA ASP A 65 -4.60 -5.81 -4.67
C ASP A 65 -5.18 -5.48 -6.04
N LEU A 66 -5.15 -4.20 -6.42
CA LEU A 66 -5.63 -3.76 -7.73
C LEU A 66 -4.53 -3.73 -8.79
N GLY A 67 -3.26 -4.02 -8.48
CA GLY A 67 -2.19 -3.87 -9.46
C GLY A 67 -2.00 -2.41 -9.89
N ALA A 68 -1.96 -2.12 -11.19
CA ALA A 68 -1.61 -0.79 -11.74
C ALA A 68 -2.81 0.14 -12.03
N HIS A 69 -3.82 0.16 -11.15
CA HIS A 69 -5.12 0.82 -11.41
C HIS A 69 -5.44 1.98 -10.45
N ALA A 70 -4.44 2.76 -10.02
CA ALA A 70 -4.63 3.84 -9.04
C ALA A 70 -5.49 5.02 -9.54
N GLU A 71 -5.54 5.33 -10.84
CA GLU A 71 -6.34 6.43 -11.40
C GLU A 71 -7.79 6.00 -11.77
N GLY A 72 -8.14 4.72 -11.61
CA GLY A 72 -9.46 4.16 -11.95
C GLY A 72 -10.13 3.47 -10.75
N GLU A 73 -10.22 2.14 -10.79
CA GLU A 73 -10.88 1.32 -9.76
C GLU A 73 -10.37 1.60 -8.33
N GLY A 74 -9.09 1.96 -8.17
CA GLY A 74 -8.53 2.36 -6.87
C GLY A 74 -9.17 3.61 -6.27
N LEU A 75 -9.57 4.57 -7.10
CA LEU A 75 -10.31 5.76 -6.67
C LEU A 75 -11.76 5.45 -6.36
N ASP A 76 -12.40 4.56 -7.12
CA ASP A 76 -13.81 4.24 -6.92
C ASP A 76 -14.03 3.54 -5.56
N LEU A 77 -13.09 2.72 -5.11
CA LEU A 77 -13.21 2.05 -3.80
C LEU A 77 -13.08 3.00 -2.59
N LEU A 78 -12.57 4.23 -2.78
CA LEU A 78 -12.57 5.27 -1.75
C LEU A 78 -13.92 5.95 -1.55
N GLU A 79 -14.91 5.69 -2.43
CA GLU A 79 -16.29 6.15 -2.26
C GLU A 79 -16.89 5.65 -0.95
N SER A 80 -16.50 4.44 -0.51
CA SER A 80 -16.89 3.93 0.80
C SER A 80 -16.19 4.70 1.93
N PRO A 81 -16.92 5.24 2.92
CA PRO A 81 -16.33 5.93 4.07
C PRO A 81 -15.42 5.02 4.93
N SER A 82 -15.57 3.70 4.84
CA SER A 82 -14.73 2.70 5.52
C SER A 82 -13.60 2.15 4.65
N GLY A 83 -13.40 2.72 3.46
CA GLY A 83 -12.29 2.40 2.56
C GLY A 83 -11.04 3.20 2.91
N LEU A 84 -9.92 2.49 3.08
CA LEU A 84 -8.59 3.05 3.25
C LEU A 84 -7.78 2.82 1.97
N GLY A 85 -7.22 3.88 1.39
CA GLY A 85 -6.47 3.82 0.15
C GLY A 85 -4.96 3.82 0.37
N ILE A 86 -4.26 2.93 -0.32
CA ILE A 86 -2.80 2.89 -0.42
C ILE A 86 -2.41 3.02 -1.88
N VAL A 87 -1.85 4.17 -2.24
CA VAL A 87 -1.32 4.44 -3.58
C VAL A 87 0.14 4.03 -3.61
N VAL A 88 0.48 3.02 -4.40
CA VAL A 88 1.85 2.54 -4.55
C VAL A 88 2.49 3.20 -5.77
N THR A 89 3.67 3.76 -5.61
CA THR A 89 4.36 4.41 -6.72
C THR A 89 5.86 4.14 -6.68
N ALA A 90 6.53 4.25 -7.82
CA ALA A 90 7.98 4.26 -7.83
C ALA A 90 8.50 5.58 -7.23
N ASN A 91 9.52 5.52 -6.38
CA ASN A 91 10.26 6.70 -5.92
C ASN A 91 11.17 7.22 -7.05
N THR A 92 10.55 7.79 -8.07
CA THR A 92 11.20 8.42 -9.23
C THR A 92 10.44 9.70 -9.58
N PRO A 93 11.01 10.64 -10.35
CA PRO A 93 10.27 11.85 -10.73
C PRO A 93 8.92 11.56 -11.39
N ILE A 94 8.88 10.58 -12.31
CA ILE A 94 7.65 10.18 -13.01
C ILE A 94 6.65 9.55 -12.03
N GLY A 95 7.11 8.66 -11.14
CA GLY A 95 6.24 8.02 -10.15
C GLY A 95 5.66 9.00 -9.14
N LEU A 96 6.45 9.97 -8.67
CA LEU A 96 5.98 11.00 -7.74
C LEU A 96 5.02 11.98 -8.42
N ALA A 97 5.25 12.33 -9.69
CA ALA A 97 4.29 13.11 -10.48
C ALA A 97 2.96 12.35 -10.68
N ALA A 98 3.01 11.03 -10.88
CA ALA A 98 1.79 10.21 -10.95
C ALA A 98 1.05 10.16 -9.61
N ALA A 99 1.77 9.98 -8.49
CA ALA A 99 1.16 10.01 -7.17
C ALA A 99 0.54 11.38 -6.85
N HIS A 100 1.19 12.48 -7.25
CA HIS A 100 0.63 13.82 -7.15
C HIS A 100 -0.73 13.92 -7.86
N ARG A 101 -0.83 13.46 -9.11
CA ARG A 101 -2.09 13.46 -9.87
C ARG A 101 -3.18 12.63 -9.18
N VAL A 102 -2.83 11.45 -8.66
CA VAL A 102 -3.79 10.61 -7.91
C VAL A 102 -4.29 11.35 -6.67
N LEU A 103 -3.41 11.98 -5.89
CA LEU A 103 -3.81 12.76 -4.71
C LEU A 103 -4.69 13.97 -5.07
N GLN A 104 -4.39 14.67 -6.18
CA GLN A 104 -5.28 15.72 -6.70
C GLN A 104 -6.66 15.17 -7.04
N ALA A 105 -6.73 14.01 -7.71
CA ALA A 105 -7.99 13.38 -8.06
C ALA A 105 -8.78 12.94 -6.82
N VAL A 106 -8.12 12.36 -5.82
CA VAL A 106 -8.75 12.03 -4.51
C VAL A 106 -9.30 13.29 -3.86
N ARG A 107 -8.52 14.38 -3.77
CA ARG A 107 -8.96 15.64 -3.18
C ARG A 107 -10.14 16.24 -3.95
N ALA A 108 -10.09 16.24 -5.27
CA ALA A 108 -11.14 16.79 -6.11
C ALA A 108 -12.47 16.02 -5.98
N ARG A 109 -12.40 14.68 -5.88
CA ARG A 109 -13.58 13.81 -5.83
C ARG A 109 -14.15 13.61 -4.42
N TYR A 110 -13.28 13.51 -3.41
CA TYR A 110 -13.64 13.11 -2.04
C TYR A 110 -13.21 14.10 -0.96
N SER A 111 -12.72 15.28 -1.34
CA SER A 111 -12.23 16.34 -0.44
C SER A 111 -11.07 15.88 0.46
N GLU A 112 -10.76 16.70 1.46
CA GLU A 112 -9.80 16.36 2.52
C GLU A 112 -10.16 15.07 3.26
N ALA A 113 -11.44 14.71 3.33
CA ALA A 113 -11.87 13.45 3.93
C ALA A 113 -11.34 12.22 3.19
N GLY A 114 -11.24 12.26 1.86
CA GLY A 114 -10.62 11.21 1.05
C GLY A 114 -9.10 11.17 1.24
N LEU A 115 -8.45 12.33 1.29
CA LEU A 115 -7.01 12.43 1.57
C LEU A 115 -6.65 11.88 2.94
N ALA A 116 -7.46 12.17 3.96
CA ALA A 116 -7.28 11.66 5.31
C ALA A 116 -7.33 10.12 5.38
N ARG A 117 -8.00 9.45 4.44
CA ARG A 117 -8.05 7.98 4.34
C ARG A 117 -7.04 7.41 3.34
N THR A 118 -6.17 8.24 2.77
CA THR A 118 -5.22 7.85 1.73
C THR A 118 -3.78 7.91 2.24
N THR A 119 -2.97 6.94 1.84
CA THR A 119 -1.52 6.91 2.07
C THR A 119 -0.82 6.59 0.75
N VAL A 120 0.24 7.30 0.44
CA VAL A 120 1.14 7.01 -0.68
C VAL A 120 2.35 6.26 -0.15
N VAL A 121 2.74 5.20 -0.83
CA VAL A 121 3.97 4.46 -0.55
C VAL A 121 4.87 4.53 -1.78
N ALA A 122 5.96 5.28 -1.66
CA ALA A 122 6.97 5.42 -2.71
C ALA A 122 8.06 4.36 -2.54
N ILE A 123 8.12 3.41 -3.48
CA ILE A 123 9.04 2.28 -3.46
C ILE A 123 10.35 2.66 -4.16
N SER A 124 11.46 2.52 -3.44
CA SER A 124 12.80 2.78 -3.97
C SER A 124 13.41 1.51 -4.55
N ASN A 125 13.93 1.59 -5.78
CA ASN A 125 14.60 0.47 -6.45
C ASN A 125 16.13 0.40 -6.18
N GLY A 126 16.61 1.11 -5.16
CA GLY A 126 18.02 1.12 -4.74
C GLY A 126 18.87 2.19 -5.45
N ARG A 127 18.34 2.82 -6.50
CA ARG A 127 18.97 4.02 -7.10
C ARG A 127 18.58 5.25 -6.28
N ARG A 128 19.51 6.18 -6.05
CA ARG A 128 19.22 7.50 -5.46
C ARG A 128 18.73 8.44 -6.57
N PRO A 129 17.42 8.66 -6.75
CA PRO A 129 16.90 9.30 -7.96
C PRO A 129 16.84 10.83 -7.84
N GLY A 130 17.52 11.43 -6.86
CA GLY A 130 17.47 12.88 -6.65
C GLY A 130 16.05 13.40 -6.35
N THR A 131 15.19 12.60 -5.73
CA THR A 131 13.76 12.91 -5.54
C THR A 131 13.44 13.72 -4.29
N ALA A 132 14.44 14.11 -3.49
CA ALA A 132 14.22 14.79 -2.20
C ALA A 132 13.31 16.02 -2.33
N GLY A 133 13.60 16.93 -3.28
CA GLY A 133 12.76 18.12 -3.50
C GLY A 133 11.33 17.81 -3.95
N LEU A 134 11.10 16.70 -4.66
CA LEU A 134 9.76 16.27 -5.05
C LEU A 134 8.98 15.67 -3.88
N LEU A 135 9.66 14.94 -2.99
CA LEU A 135 9.07 14.45 -1.74
C LEU A 135 8.70 15.63 -0.83
N ASP A 136 9.58 16.62 -0.70
CA ASP A 136 9.32 17.83 0.09
C ASP A 136 8.13 18.62 -0.46
N ALA A 137 8.00 18.73 -1.79
CA ALA A 137 6.84 19.36 -2.41
C ALA A 137 5.53 18.61 -2.09
N LEU A 138 5.52 17.28 -2.20
CA LEU A 138 4.35 16.45 -1.84
C LEU A 138 3.98 16.59 -0.37
N TRP A 139 4.96 16.54 0.53
CA TRP A 139 4.73 16.72 1.96
C TRP A 139 4.22 18.10 2.34
N SER A 140 4.68 19.13 1.63
CA SER A 140 4.23 20.51 1.84
C SER A 140 2.80 20.71 1.37
N GLU A 141 2.40 20.08 0.27
CA GLU A 141 1.06 20.23 -0.29
C GLU A 141 0.00 19.35 0.41
N PHE A 142 0.33 18.10 0.73
CA PHE A 142 -0.64 17.11 1.20
C PHE A 142 -0.39 16.63 2.64
N GLY A 143 0.62 17.18 3.31
CA GLY A 143 1.00 16.81 4.67
C GLY A 143 2.08 15.72 4.73
N ARG A 144 2.97 15.81 5.72
CA ARG A 144 4.11 14.89 5.89
C ARG A 144 3.72 13.42 6.06
N GLU A 145 2.54 13.22 6.62
CA GLU A 145 2.03 11.92 7.01
C GLU A 145 1.44 11.11 5.85
N ILE A 146 1.08 11.77 4.74
CA ILE A 146 0.42 11.09 3.62
C ILE A 146 1.36 10.16 2.86
N LEU A 147 2.67 10.39 2.92
CA LEU A 147 3.66 9.74 2.06
C LEU A 147 4.74 9.06 2.90
N VAL A 148 4.93 7.77 2.65
CA VAL A 148 5.99 6.96 3.24
C VAL A 148 6.90 6.44 2.14
N VAL A 149 8.21 6.43 2.38
CA VAL A 149 9.19 5.88 1.43
C VAL A 149 9.61 4.49 1.92
N LEU A 150 9.38 3.47 1.09
CA LEU A 150 9.95 2.15 1.32
C LEU A 150 11.29 2.05 0.58
N GLY A 151 12.34 1.76 1.33
CA GLY A 151 13.68 1.55 0.78
C GLY A 151 13.76 0.27 -0.07
N HIS A 152 14.85 0.12 -0.81
CA HIS A 152 15.14 -1.14 -1.47
C HIS A 152 15.44 -2.22 -0.43
N ASP A 153 14.79 -3.37 -0.58
CA ASP A 153 15.03 -4.55 0.23
C ASP A 153 15.20 -5.77 -0.68
N PRO A 154 16.39 -6.41 -0.70
CA PRO A 154 16.63 -7.61 -1.50
C PRO A 154 15.67 -8.76 -1.20
N ALA A 155 15.16 -8.88 0.03
CA ALA A 155 14.20 -9.92 0.41
C ALA A 155 12.83 -9.74 -0.27
N LEU A 156 12.52 -8.53 -0.76
CA LEU A 156 11.31 -8.22 -1.53
C LEU A 156 11.51 -8.39 -3.05
N ALA A 157 12.75 -8.37 -3.51
CA ALA A 157 13.10 -8.40 -4.94
C ALA A 157 13.09 -9.81 -5.55
N GLY A 158 13.29 -10.85 -4.73
CA GLY A 158 13.22 -12.24 -5.20
C GLY A 158 11.81 -12.65 -5.62
N GLY A 159 11.70 -13.56 -6.59
CA GLY A 159 10.43 -14.23 -6.90
C GLY A 159 10.00 -15.19 -5.78
N GLY A 160 8.71 -15.50 -5.71
CA GLY A 160 8.13 -16.39 -4.70
C GLY A 160 7.83 -15.71 -3.35
N PRO A 161 7.60 -16.53 -2.30
CA PRO A 161 7.13 -16.04 -1.01
C PRO A 161 8.11 -15.07 -0.35
N ILE A 162 7.57 -14.01 0.26
CA ILE A 162 8.38 -13.04 1.00
C ILE A 162 8.96 -13.72 2.25
N ALA A 163 10.29 -13.83 2.30
CA ALA A 163 10.99 -14.37 3.46
C ALA A 163 11.01 -13.34 4.60
N ALA A 164 9.94 -13.30 5.41
CA ALA A 164 9.75 -12.30 6.47
C ALA A 164 10.94 -12.18 7.45
N HIS A 165 11.63 -13.29 7.73
CA HIS A 165 12.82 -13.35 8.60
C HIS A 165 14.08 -12.71 8.00
N ARG A 166 14.07 -12.38 6.69
CA ARG A 166 15.18 -11.76 5.96
C ARG A 166 14.95 -10.28 5.65
N LEU A 167 13.81 -9.72 6.04
CA LEU A 167 13.48 -8.32 5.82
C LEU A 167 14.48 -7.42 6.55
N ASP A 168 14.90 -6.34 5.89
CA ASP A 168 15.67 -5.28 6.54
C ASP A 168 14.81 -4.63 7.64
N TRP A 169 15.42 -4.29 8.77
CA TRP A 169 14.73 -3.65 9.89
C TRP A 169 14.02 -2.34 9.48
N ARG A 170 14.52 -1.63 8.46
CA ARG A 170 13.87 -0.44 7.89
C ARG A 170 12.56 -0.79 7.18
N THR A 171 12.54 -1.88 6.43
CA THR A 171 11.32 -2.42 5.79
C THR A 171 10.29 -2.79 6.84
N VAL A 172 10.72 -3.48 7.90
CA VAL A 172 9.85 -3.83 9.03
C VAL A 172 9.27 -2.58 9.69
N THR A 173 10.10 -1.57 9.92
CA THR A 173 9.69 -0.29 10.53
C THR A 173 8.68 0.44 9.65
N VAL A 174 8.93 0.56 8.35
CA VAL A 174 8.01 1.21 7.39
C VAL A 174 6.69 0.45 7.29
N ARG A 175 6.73 -0.88 7.19
CA ARG A 175 5.53 -1.72 7.21
C ARG A 175 4.70 -1.48 8.47
N ASP A 176 5.33 -1.47 9.63
CA ASP A 176 4.65 -1.25 10.90
C ASP A 176 4.13 0.19 11.04
N GLN A 177 4.81 1.18 10.45
CA GLN A 177 4.33 2.56 10.33
C GLN A 177 3.07 2.64 9.47
N ILE A 178 3.04 1.98 8.32
CA ILE A 178 1.87 1.92 7.44
C ILE A 178 0.69 1.31 8.18
N VAL A 179 0.88 0.15 8.84
CA VAL A 179 -0.20 -0.51 9.59
C VAL A 179 -0.68 0.34 10.77
N ARG A 180 0.22 1.00 11.49
CA ARG A 180 -0.15 1.94 12.56
C ARG A 180 -0.99 3.09 12.02
N ARG A 181 -0.59 3.65 10.87
CA ARG A 181 -1.34 4.70 10.20
C ARG A 181 -2.75 4.21 9.87
N LEU A 182 -2.90 3.06 9.23
CA LEU A 182 -4.21 2.49 8.88
C LEU A 182 -5.15 2.31 10.10
N ARG A 183 -4.62 2.00 11.28
CA ARG A 183 -5.40 1.93 12.54
C ARG A 183 -5.88 3.30 13.03
N THR A 184 -5.14 4.36 12.72
CA THR A 184 -5.47 5.73 13.14
C THR A 184 -6.37 6.47 12.15
N LEU A 185 -6.55 5.95 10.94
CA LEU A 185 -7.40 6.59 9.94
C LEU A 185 -8.89 6.45 10.32
N PRO A 186 -9.75 7.40 9.92
CA PRO A 186 -11.19 7.24 10.06
C PRO A 186 -11.66 5.96 9.35
N GLY A 187 -12.29 5.04 10.10
CA GLY A 187 -12.65 3.70 9.60
C GLY A 187 -11.52 2.67 9.68
N GLY A 188 -10.50 2.93 10.51
CA GLY A 188 -9.30 2.12 10.70
C GLY A 188 -9.51 0.71 11.27
N LEU A 189 -8.44 -0.09 11.15
CA LEU A 189 -8.28 -1.45 11.70
C LEU A 189 -8.47 -1.52 13.22
#